data_AF-H2CBJ4-F1
#
_entry.id   AF-H2CBJ4-F1
#
_cell.length_a   1.000
_cell.length_b   1.000
_cell.length_c   1.000
_cell.angle_alpha   90.00
_cell.angle_beta   90.00
_cell.angle_gamma   90.00
#
_symmetry.space_group_name_H-M   'P 1'
#
loop_
_entity.id
_entity.type
_entity.pdbx_description
1 polymer ?
#
loop_
_entity_poly.entity_id
_entity_poly.type
_entity_poly.pdbx_seq_one_letter_code
_entity_poly.pdbx_strand_id
1 'polypeptide(L)'
;MTHDSPKVSRKTGAGPMKAGLLWLLLGAERRTIATRLSSDELLELAEGGRAYKAASSRDKAKALHTVRRVLANEREHSWPAALSAGLFVLAAALFVAHAALRPEQPFLYLLSLFGPLLIGCISPLMLYLLPAYRRVGLFSPSGFLYAPPAFVALLWLLFLINTSSDIPIARLPFFELSILSLGALLAPLLEEIFFRELLPGSVGRSPHFAGHLGSAVLFAVLHLPVDGWQFVYYLMAAATLSLLRILSGNLLWPIAVHSAANIASLWIMR
;
A
#
# COMPACT_ATOMS: atom_id res chain seq x y z
N MET A 1 18.99 44.37 -10.35
CA MET A 1 18.66 42.94 -10.53
C MET A 1 18.72 42.28 -9.17
N THR A 2 17.59 42.19 -8.50
CA THR A 2 17.45 41.54 -7.20
C THR A 2 17.37 40.03 -7.45
N HIS A 3 18.36 39.29 -6.94
CA HIS A 3 18.33 37.83 -6.92
C HIS A 3 17.24 37.38 -5.95
N ASP A 4 16.09 36.99 -6.49
CA ASP A 4 15.07 36.26 -5.74
C ASP A 4 15.65 34.91 -5.34
N SER A 5 15.92 34.77 -4.05
CA SER A 5 16.26 33.48 -3.44
C SER A 5 15.05 32.56 -3.56
N PRO A 6 15.22 31.27 -3.91
CA PRO A 6 14.10 30.34 -4.00
C PRO A 6 13.48 30.21 -2.61
N LYS A 7 12.19 30.55 -2.50
CA LYS A 7 11.37 30.29 -1.31
C LYS A 7 11.30 28.78 -1.09
N VAL A 8 12.24 28.24 -0.32
CA VAL A 8 12.15 26.89 0.24
C VAL A 8 10.84 26.84 1.03
N SER A 9 9.97 25.93 0.61
CA SER A 9 8.69 25.65 1.27
C SER A 9 8.97 25.36 2.75
N ARG A 10 8.60 26.29 3.64
CA ARG A 10 8.64 26.10 5.09
C ARG A 10 7.64 25.01 5.49
N LYS A 11 7.99 23.75 5.27
CA LYS A 11 7.37 22.63 5.97
C LYS A 11 8.07 22.48 7.32
N THR A 12 7.86 23.43 8.23
CA THR A 12 8.21 23.28 9.64
C THR A 12 7.23 22.32 10.31
N GLY A 13 7.21 21.07 9.86
CA GLY A 13 6.44 19.98 10.44
C GLY A 13 7.31 19.14 11.38
N ALA A 14 6.66 18.31 12.22
CA ALA A 14 7.34 17.35 13.08
C ALA A 14 8.19 16.30 12.32
N GLY A 15 8.03 16.18 10.99
CA GLY A 15 8.81 15.31 10.11
C GLY A 15 10.28 15.71 9.98
N PRO A 16 10.60 16.92 9.46
CA PRO A 16 11.98 17.39 9.35
C PRO A 16 12.75 17.36 10.68
N MET A 17 12.09 17.63 11.81
CA MET A 17 12.71 17.54 13.14
C MET A 17 13.19 16.11 13.47
N LYS A 18 12.37 15.08 13.18
CA LYS A 18 12.74 13.67 13.40
C LYS A 18 13.85 13.21 12.47
N ALA A 19 13.79 13.62 11.20
CA ALA A 19 14.83 13.33 10.21
C ALA A 19 16.17 13.98 10.62
N GLY A 20 16.13 15.22 11.08
CA GLY A 20 17.29 15.92 11.62
C GLY A 20 17.86 15.27 12.90
N LEU A 21 17.01 14.76 13.80
CA LEU A 21 17.45 13.97 14.95
C LEU A 21 18.15 12.67 14.51
N LEU A 22 17.56 11.90 13.60
CA LEU A 22 18.19 10.69 13.06
C LEU A 22 19.54 11.02 12.42
N TRP A 23 19.60 12.12 11.65
CA TRP A 23 20.83 12.62 11.04
C TRP A 23 21.91 12.99 12.06
N LEU A 24 21.53 13.48 13.24
CA LEU A 24 22.47 13.76 14.35
C LEU A 24 22.97 12.47 15.03
N LEU A 25 22.15 11.43 15.06
CA LEU A 25 22.49 10.14 15.68
C LEU A 25 23.42 9.26 14.84
N LEU A 26 23.53 9.50 13.53
CA LEU A 26 24.36 8.71 12.62
C LEU A 26 25.88 8.80 12.88
N GLY A 27 26.35 9.81 13.62
CA GLY A 27 27.77 9.93 13.99
C GLY A 27 28.71 9.89 12.78
N ALA A 28 29.62 8.91 12.74
CA ALA A 28 30.62 8.75 11.69
C ALA A 28 30.02 8.38 10.32
N GLU A 29 28.93 7.61 10.28
CA GLU A 29 28.25 7.18 9.05
C GLU A 29 27.64 8.34 8.26
N ARG A 30 27.48 9.49 8.92
CA ARG A 30 26.99 10.73 8.31
C ARG A 30 27.78 11.12 7.06
N ARG A 31 29.10 10.96 7.07
CA ARG A 31 29.95 11.32 5.92
C ARG A 31 29.66 10.45 4.71
N THR A 32 29.57 9.14 4.90
CA THR A 32 29.27 8.17 3.85
C THR A 32 27.89 8.45 3.26
N ILE A 33 26.88 8.66 4.11
CA ILE A 33 25.51 8.92 3.66
C ILE A 33 25.40 10.28 2.94
N ALA A 34 26.13 11.30 3.40
CA ALA A 34 26.11 12.63 2.79
C ALA A 34 26.51 12.62 1.30
N THR A 35 27.43 11.74 0.90
CA THR A 35 27.83 11.60 -0.52
C THR A 35 26.69 11.17 -1.44
N ARG A 36 25.61 10.63 -0.87
CA ARG A 36 24.43 10.15 -1.60
C ARG A 36 23.27 11.12 -1.50
N LEU A 37 23.41 12.26 -0.84
CA LEU A 37 22.33 13.23 -0.65
C LEU A 37 22.57 14.47 -1.51
N SER A 38 21.50 15.10 -1.97
CA SER A 38 21.58 16.41 -2.61
C SER A 38 21.91 17.50 -1.58
N SER A 39 22.38 18.65 -2.07
CA SER A 39 22.63 19.81 -1.22
C SER A 39 21.38 20.26 -0.46
N ASP A 40 20.21 20.19 -1.10
CA ASP A 40 18.93 20.57 -0.50
C ASP A 40 18.53 19.60 0.60
N GLU A 41 18.68 18.29 0.39
CA GLU A 41 18.40 17.27 1.41
C GLU A 41 19.31 17.45 2.64
N LEU A 42 20.59 17.75 2.41
CA LEU A 42 21.53 18.03 3.50
C LEU A 42 21.15 19.28 4.29
N LEU A 43 20.66 20.31 3.59
CA LEU A 43 20.21 21.55 4.19
C LEU A 43 18.94 21.33 5.03
N GLU A 44 17.96 20.58 4.53
CA GLU A 44 16.76 20.18 5.27
C GLU A 44 17.09 19.37 6.53
N LEU A 45 18.04 18.42 6.45
CA LEU A 45 18.48 17.65 7.61
C LEU A 45 19.19 18.52 8.65
N ALA A 46 19.99 19.49 8.20
CA ALA A 46 20.64 20.46 9.08
C ALA A 46 19.62 21.37 9.77
N GLU A 47 18.62 21.86 9.03
CA GLU A 47 17.50 22.65 9.56
C GLU A 47 16.68 21.86 10.57
N GLY A 48 16.32 20.62 10.24
CA GLY A 48 15.63 19.71 11.15
C GLY A 48 16.41 19.47 12.44
N GLY A 49 17.73 19.33 12.36
CA GLY A 49 18.61 19.18 13.52
C GLY A 49 18.66 20.44 14.39
N ARG A 50 18.67 21.63 13.77
CA ARG A 50 18.55 22.91 14.49
C ARG A 50 17.20 23.06 15.17
N ALA A 51 16.12 22.71 14.48
CA ALA A 51 14.76 22.72 15.02
C ALA A 51 14.63 21.77 16.23
N TYR A 52 15.20 20.57 16.15
CA TYR A 52 15.23 19.63 17.29
C TYR A 52 15.96 20.24 18.50
N LYS A 53 17.11 20.89 18.30
CA LYS A 53 17.86 21.53 19.39
C LYS A 53 17.09 22.67 20.03
N ALA A 54 16.33 23.44 19.26
CA ALA A 54 15.52 24.56 19.73
C ALA A 54 14.15 24.15 20.32
N ALA A 55 13.71 22.91 20.09
CA ALA A 55 12.39 22.45 20.52
C ALA A 55 12.27 22.30 22.05
N SER A 56 11.01 22.29 22.52
CA SER A 56 10.67 22.05 23.93
C SER A 56 11.11 20.66 24.40
N SER A 57 11.30 20.47 25.71
CA SER A 57 11.65 19.15 26.28
C SER A 57 10.62 18.07 25.92
N ARG A 58 9.34 18.44 25.88
CA ARG A 58 8.23 17.54 25.48
C ARG A 58 8.36 17.10 24.03
N ASP A 59 8.63 18.03 23.11
CA ASP A 59 8.77 17.73 21.69
C ASP A 59 10.02 16.92 21.38
N LYS A 60 11.13 17.23 22.08
CA LYS A 60 12.36 16.43 22.02
C LYS A 60 12.12 14.99 22.46
N ALA A 61 11.44 14.79 23.60
CA ALA A 61 11.10 13.46 24.09
C ALA A 61 10.23 12.68 23.09
N LYS A 62 9.22 13.34 22.50
CA LYS A 62 8.35 12.74 21.48
C LYS A 62 9.12 12.35 20.20
N ALA A 63 10.01 13.21 19.73
CA ALA A 63 10.86 12.95 18.58
C ALA A 63 11.83 11.79 18.84
N LEU A 64 12.51 11.81 19.99
CA LEU A 64 13.45 10.76 20.40
C LEU A 64 12.76 9.41 20.58
N HIS A 65 11.59 9.38 21.23
CA HIS A 65 10.79 8.17 21.36
C HIS A 65 10.41 7.60 19.98
N THR A 66 9.98 8.45 19.04
CA THR A 66 9.67 8.02 17.67
C THR A 66 10.89 7.42 16.97
N VAL A 67 12.05 8.09 17.04
CA VAL A 67 13.29 7.62 16.38
C VAL A 67 13.79 6.32 17.00
N ARG A 68 13.81 6.21 18.33
CA ARG A 68 14.18 4.97 19.03
C ARG A 68 13.29 3.81 18.65
N ARG A 69 11.96 4.01 18.66
CA ARG A 69 11.00 2.99 18.26
C ARG A 69 11.23 2.49 16.84
N VAL A 70 11.53 3.41 15.91
CA VAL A 70 11.85 3.08 14.53
C VAL A 70 13.15 2.27 14.42
N LEU A 71 14.21 2.68 15.14
CA LEU A 71 15.50 2.00 15.14
C LEU A 71 15.47 0.63 15.83
N ALA A 72 14.72 0.50 16.93
CA ALA A 72 14.54 -0.75 17.67
C ALA A 72 13.58 -1.72 16.97
N ASN A 73 12.95 -1.30 15.87
CA ASN A 73 11.94 -2.07 15.13
C ASN A 73 10.84 -2.64 16.05
N GLU A 74 10.45 -1.87 17.07
CA GLU A 74 9.52 -2.34 18.09
C GLU A 74 8.17 -2.69 17.45
N ARG A 75 7.70 -3.91 17.72
CA ARG A 75 6.38 -4.38 17.30
C ARG A 75 5.40 -4.01 18.42
N GLU A 76 4.66 -2.92 18.22
CA GLU A 76 3.77 -2.40 19.27
C GLU A 76 2.63 -3.37 19.62
N HIS A 77 2.08 -4.08 18.63
CA HIS A 77 0.89 -4.90 18.86
C HIS A 77 0.89 -6.20 18.03
N SER A 78 0.44 -7.29 18.65
CA SER A 78 0.20 -8.60 18.02
C SER A 78 -1.18 -8.72 17.36
N TRP A 79 -2.04 -7.70 17.51
CA TRP A 79 -3.41 -7.74 16.97
C TRP A 79 -3.48 -8.05 15.46
N PRO A 80 -2.56 -7.60 14.58
CA PRO A 80 -2.67 -7.94 13.16
C PRO A 80 -2.41 -9.43 12.92
N ALA A 81 -1.51 -10.05 13.68
CA ALA A 81 -1.27 -11.49 13.62
C ALA A 81 -2.49 -12.28 14.14
N ALA A 82 -3.10 -11.83 15.24
CA ALA A 82 -4.33 -12.43 15.76
C ALA A 82 -5.50 -12.29 14.78
N LEU A 83 -5.61 -11.13 14.11
CA LEU A 83 -6.62 -10.90 13.06
C LEU A 83 -6.42 -11.86 11.89
N SER A 84 -5.19 -12.02 11.39
CA SER A 84 -4.88 -13.01 10.36
C SER A 84 -5.29 -14.42 10.78
N ALA A 85 -4.95 -14.85 11.99
CA ALA A 85 -5.34 -16.16 12.50
C ALA A 85 -6.88 -16.34 12.54
N GLY A 86 -7.62 -15.34 13.02
CA GLY A 86 -9.08 -15.35 13.01
C GLY A 86 -9.68 -15.42 11.60
N LEU A 87 -9.11 -14.68 10.64
CA LEU A 87 -9.52 -14.73 9.24
C LEU A 87 -9.25 -16.10 8.60
N PHE A 88 -8.15 -16.77 8.93
CA PHE A 88 -7.88 -18.13 8.47
C PHE A 88 -8.90 -19.14 9.02
N VAL A 89 -9.26 -19.03 10.29
CA VAL A 89 -10.32 -19.89 10.89
C VAL A 89 -11.65 -19.66 10.18
N LEU A 90 -12.01 -18.41 9.91
CA LEU A 90 -13.22 -18.08 9.16
C LEU A 90 -13.18 -18.63 7.73
N ALA A 91 -12.07 -18.44 7.01
CA ALA A 91 -11.90 -18.94 5.65
C ALA A 91 -11.99 -20.47 5.59
N ALA A 92 -11.40 -21.18 6.56
CA ALA A 92 -11.52 -22.63 6.68
C ALA A 92 -12.98 -23.07 6.93
N ALA A 93 -13.71 -22.39 7.81
CA ALA A 93 -15.13 -22.68 8.05
C ALA A 93 -15.98 -22.45 6.79
N LEU A 94 -15.74 -21.35 6.06
CA LEU A 94 -16.42 -21.06 4.79
C LEU A 94 -16.10 -22.10 3.72
N PHE A 95 -14.85 -22.56 3.64
CA PHE A 95 -14.43 -23.62 2.72
C PHE A 95 -15.12 -24.94 3.02
N VAL A 96 -15.15 -25.36 4.29
CA VAL A 96 -15.85 -26.60 4.71
C VAL A 96 -17.35 -26.50 4.40
N ALA A 97 -17.99 -25.38 4.71
CA ALA A 97 -19.40 -25.15 4.39
C ALA A 97 -19.66 -25.20 2.88
N HIS A 98 -18.80 -24.57 2.07
CA HIS A 98 -18.89 -24.63 0.62
C HIS A 98 -18.73 -26.06 0.10
N ALA A 99 -17.70 -26.79 0.53
CA ALA A 99 -17.43 -28.16 0.11
C ALA A 99 -18.58 -29.11 0.46
N ALA A 100 -19.25 -28.91 1.60
CA ALA A 100 -20.43 -29.68 1.98
C ALA A 100 -21.65 -29.40 1.08
N LEU A 101 -21.84 -28.15 0.66
CA LEU A 101 -22.96 -27.75 -0.20
C LEU A 101 -22.72 -28.04 -1.70
N ARG A 102 -21.46 -28.03 -2.12
CA ARG A 102 -21.02 -28.12 -3.53
C ARG A 102 -19.77 -29.01 -3.66
N PRO A 103 -19.89 -30.33 -3.43
CA PRO A 103 -18.73 -31.23 -3.36
C PRO A 103 -18.02 -31.42 -4.71
N GLU A 104 -18.73 -31.29 -5.83
CA GLU A 104 -18.24 -31.60 -7.17
C GLU A 104 -17.48 -30.45 -7.87
N GLN A 105 -17.11 -29.40 -7.15
CA GLN A 105 -16.48 -28.22 -7.77
C GLN A 105 -15.00 -28.47 -8.09
N PRO A 106 -14.52 -28.10 -9.29
CA PRO A 106 -13.14 -28.33 -9.68
C PRO A 106 -12.18 -27.45 -8.87
N PHE A 107 -10.95 -27.92 -8.67
CA PHE A 107 -9.93 -27.19 -7.91
C PHE A 107 -9.70 -25.75 -8.40
N LEU A 108 -9.66 -25.54 -9.72
CA LEU A 108 -9.47 -24.19 -10.29
C LEU A 108 -10.61 -23.23 -9.93
N TYR A 109 -11.85 -23.73 -9.85
CA TYR A 109 -12.98 -22.94 -9.37
C TYR A 109 -12.79 -22.54 -7.91
N LEU A 110 -12.44 -23.50 -7.04
CA LEU A 110 -12.16 -23.25 -5.63
C LEU A 110 -11.02 -22.24 -5.44
N LEU A 111 -9.96 -22.35 -6.23
CA LEU A 111 -8.85 -21.41 -6.20
C LEU A 111 -9.27 -20.00 -6.63
N SER A 112 -10.11 -19.87 -7.66
CA SER A 112 -10.64 -18.57 -8.09
C SER A 112 -11.57 -17.93 -7.05
N LEU A 113 -12.34 -18.75 -6.33
CA LEU A 113 -13.29 -18.30 -5.31
C LEU A 113 -12.60 -17.93 -3.99
N PHE A 114 -11.69 -18.79 -3.50
CA PHE A 114 -11.05 -18.62 -2.19
C PHE A 114 -9.68 -17.94 -2.26
N GLY A 115 -9.02 -17.90 -3.42
CA GLY A 115 -7.69 -17.31 -3.58
C GLY A 115 -7.60 -15.87 -3.06
N PRO A 116 -8.50 -14.95 -3.48
CA PRO A 116 -8.52 -13.58 -2.94
C PRO A 116 -8.74 -13.55 -1.42
N LEU A 117 -9.59 -14.43 -0.88
CA LEU A 117 -9.80 -14.51 0.57
C LEU A 117 -8.54 -14.97 1.30
N LEU A 118 -7.82 -15.97 0.79
CA LEU A 118 -6.55 -16.44 1.38
C LEU A 118 -5.47 -15.35 1.37
N ILE A 119 -5.37 -14.60 0.29
CA ILE A 119 -4.51 -13.40 0.20
C ILE A 119 -4.93 -12.38 1.28
N GLY A 120 -6.23 -12.14 1.43
CA GLY A 120 -6.82 -11.29 2.46
C GLY A 120 -6.54 -11.76 3.88
N CYS A 121 -6.50 -13.07 4.15
CA CYS A 121 -6.14 -13.62 5.46
C CYS A 121 -4.68 -13.31 5.84
N ILE A 122 -3.77 -13.28 4.87
CA ILE A 122 -2.34 -12.99 5.07
C ILE A 122 -2.08 -11.50 5.24
N SER A 123 -2.95 -10.63 4.69
CA SER A 123 -2.68 -9.20 4.58
C SER A 123 -2.42 -8.47 5.91
N PRO A 124 -3.13 -8.75 7.03
CA PRO A 124 -2.81 -8.16 8.33
C PRO A 124 -1.46 -8.62 8.90
N LEU A 125 -1.08 -9.89 8.68
CA LEU A 125 0.21 -10.42 9.10
C LEU A 125 1.37 -9.69 8.40
N MET A 126 1.22 -9.28 7.15
CA MET A 126 2.25 -8.47 6.49
C MET A 126 2.44 -7.11 7.16
N LEU A 127 1.37 -6.46 7.65
CA LEU A 127 1.51 -5.24 8.45
C LEU A 127 2.30 -5.47 9.74
N TYR A 128 2.12 -6.64 10.35
CA TYR A 128 2.88 -7.01 11.54
C TYR A 128 4.37 -7.24 11.25
N LEU A 129 4.69 -7.86 10.10
CA LEU A 129 6.06 -8.18 9.69
C LEU A 129 6.80 -7.00 9.06
N LEU A 130 6.10 -5.96 8.60
CA LEU A 130 6.71 -4.76 8.06
C LEU A 130 7.60 -4.04 9.09
N PRO A 131 8.82 -3.61 8.70
CA PRO A 131 9.68 -2.82 9.57
C PRO A 131 9.02 -1.52 10.04
N ALA A 132 9.30 -1.12 11.27
CA ALA A 132 8.68 0.06 11.90
C ALA A 132 8.85 1.34 11.07
N TYR A 133 10.01 1.54 10.42
CA TYR A 133 10.24 2.71 9.57
C TYR A 133 9.31 2.76 8.35
N ARG A 134 8.88 1.61 7.80
CA ARG A 134 7.94 1.55 6.67
C ARG A 134 6.50 1.73 7.10
N ARG A 135 6.15 1.38 8.34
CA ARG A 135 4.79 1.54 8.87
C ARG A 135 4.42 3.00 9.15
N VAL A 136 5.41 3.81 9.52
CA VAL A 136 5.20 5.23 9.81
C VAL A 136 4.82 5.96 8.52
N GLY A 137 3.55 6.36 8.43
CA GLY A 137 3.04 7.14 7.30
C GLY A 137 2.31 6.33 6.23
N LEU A 138 2.21 5.00 6.34
CA LEU A 138 1.39 4.19 5.42
C LEU A 138 -0.07 4.65 5.41
N PHE A 139 -0.60 5.05 6.56
CA PHE A 139 -2.01 5.36 6.72
C PHE A 139 -2.25 6.82 7.12
N SER A 140 -1.72 7.76 6.35
CA SER A 140 -2.06 9.18 6.51
C SER A 140 -3.34 9.52 5.75
N PRO A 141 -4.27 10.31 6.32
CA PRO A 141 -5.48 10.75 5.62
C PRO A 141 -5.21 11.86 4.58
N SER A 142 -3.97 12.34 4.42
CA SER A 142 -3.64 13.35 3.41
C SER A 142 -3.87 12.83 1.98
N GLY A 143 -4.21 13.70 1.03
CA GLY A 143 -4.31 13.34 -0.38
C GLY A 143 -5.64 12.72 -0.81
N PHE A 144 -6.71 12.87 -0.02
CA PHE A 144 -8.07 12.44 -0.36
C PHE A 144 -8.55 12.92 -1.73
N LEU A 145 -8.17 14.12 -2.15
CA LEU A 145 -8.61 14.74 -3.41
C LEU A 145 -8.29 13.86 -4.65
N TYR A 146 -7.27 13.02 -4.58
CA TYR A 146 -6.89 12.12 -5.68
C TYR A 146 -7.67 10.80 -5.68
N ALA A 147 -8.36 10.45 -4.60
CA ALA A 147 -9.04 9.16 -4.46
C ALA A 147 -10.30 9.04 -5.34
N PRO A 148 -11.22 10.02 -5.42
CA PRO A 148 -12.40 9.91 -6.29
C PRO A 148 -12.08 9.69 -7.78
N PRO A 149 -11.19 10.46 -8.45
CA PRO A 149 -10.89 10.22 -9.86
C PRO A 149 -10.19 8.88 -10.08
N ALA A 150 -9.31 8.46 -9.15
CA ALA A 150 -8.68 7.15 -9.22
C ALA A 150 -9.69 6.00 -9.07
N PHE A 151 -10.69 6.16 -8.20
CA PHE A 151 -11.79 5.19 -8.06
C PHE A 151 -12.60 5.06 -9.33
N VAL A 152 -13.00 6.17 -9.95
CA VAL A 152 -13.76 6.13 -11.22
C VAL A 152 -12.94 5.46 -12.33
N ALA A 153 -11.66 5.83 -12.46
CA ALA A 153 -10.77 5.23 -13.46
C ALA A 153 -10.58 3.72 -13.22
N LEU A 154 -10.35 3.31 -11.97
CA LEU A 154 -10.17 1.91 -11.62
C LEU A 154 -11.44 1.11 -11.84
N LEU A 155 -12.60 1.64 -11.43
CA LEU A 155 -13.90 0.99 -11.65
C LEU A 155 -14.18 0.77 -13.14
N TRP A 156 -13.88 1.76 -13.97
CA TRP A 156 -14.01 1.64 -15.43
C TRP A 156 -13.07 0.57 -16.01
N LEU A 157 -11.81 0.53 -15.59
CA LEU A 157 -10.85 -0.48 -16.03
C LEU A 157 -11.28 -1.89 -15.60
N LEU A 158 -11.74 -2.05 -14.37
CA LEU A 158 -12.31 -3.32 -13.89
C LEU A 158 -13.54 -3.72 -14.70
N PHE A 159 -14.38 -2.76 -15.11
CA PHE A 159 -15.48 -3.04 -16.03
C PHE A 159 -14.99 -3.64 -17.35
N LEU A 160 -13.98 -3.02 -17.98
CA LEU A 160 -13.40 -3.52 -19.23
C LEU A 160 -12.71 -4.89 -19.08
N ILE A 161 -12.03 -5.13 -17.95
CA ILE A 161 -11.38 -6.43 -17.66
C ILE A 161 -12.40 -7.55 -17.52
N ASN A 162 -13.54 -7.27 -16.89
CA ASN A 162 -14.55 -8.28 -16.65
C ASN A 162 -15.42 -8.53 -17.89
N THR A 163 -15.66 -7.54 -18.75
CA THR A 163 -16.37 -7.76 -20.02
C THR A 163 -15.55 -8.54 -21.05
N SER A 164 -14.22 -8.54 -20.93
CA SER A 164 -13.34 -9.38 -21.73
C SER A 164 -13.16 -10.80 -21.17
N SER A 165 -13.76 -11.13 -20.03
CA SER A 165 -13.61 -12.42 -19.35
C SER A 165 -14.85 -13.29 -19.51
N ASP A 166 -14.67 -14.55 -19.92
CA ASP A 166 -15.77 -15.53 -20.12
C ASP A 166 -16.43 -16.04 -18.82
N ILE A 167 -16.12 -15.45 -17.66
CA ILE A 167 -16.67 -15.87 -16.36
C ILE A 167 -17.80 -14.91 -15.96
N PRO A 168 -19.08 -15.27 -16.16
CA PRO A 168 -20.19 -14.40 -15.78
C PRO A 168 -20.37 -14.38 -14.26
N ILE A 169 -19.82 -13.34 -13.61
CA ILE A 169 -20.03 -13.01 -12.18
C ILE A 169 -21.54 -12.89 -11.86
N ALA A 170 -22.34 -12.46 -12.84
CA ALA A 170 -23.80 -12.30 -12.78
C ALA A 170 -24.60 -13.55 -12.33
N ARG A 171 -23.98 -14.73 -12.29
CA ARG A 171 -24.67 -15.99 -11.94
C ARG A 171 -24.22 -16.62 -10.63
N LEU A 172 -23.32 -15.97 -9.88
CA LEU A 172 -22.84 -16.52 -8.62
C LEU A 172 -23.95 -16.50 -7.56
N PRO A 173 -24.21 -17.62 -6.87
CA PRO A 173 -25.11 -17.62 -5.74
C PRO A 173 -24.57 -16.73 -4.61
N PHE A 174 -25.46 -16.27 -3.73
CA PHE A 174 -25.15 -15.25 -2.73
C PHE A 174 -24.00 -15.64 -1.80
N PHE A 175 -23.86 -16.93 -1.50
CA PHE A 175 -22.81 -17.43 -0.62
C PHE A 175 -21.42 -17.28 -1.26
N GLU A 176 -21.26 -17.71 -2.50
CA GLU A 176 -20.02 -17.58 -3.27
C GLU A 176 -19.68 -16.11 -3.53
N LEU A 177 -20.69 -15.28 -3.82
CA LEU A 177 -20.51 -13.83 -3.95
C LEU A 177 -20.02 -13.18 -2.64
N SER A 178 -20.50 -13.67 -1.49
CA SER A 178 -20.05 -13.18 -0.19
C SER A 178 -18.59 -13.53 0.08
N ILE A 179 -18.16 -14.74 -0.30
CA ILE A 179 -16.76 -15.17 -0.19
C ILE A 179 -15.87 -14.29 -1.08
N LEU A 180 -16.24 -14.09 -2.35
CA LEU A 180 -15.51 -13.20 -3.26
C LEU A 180 -15.48 -11.76 -2.74
N SER A 181 -16.60 -11.25 -2.22
CA SER A 181 -16.65 -9.89 -1.66
C SER A 181 -15.69 -9.74 -0.47
N LEU A 182 -15.60 -10.72 0.43
CA LEU A 182 -14.63 -10.68 1.53
C LEU A 182 -13.19 -10.67 1.00
N GLY A 183 -12.88 -11.50 0.00
CA GLY A 183 -11.57 -11.50 -0.64
C GLY A 183 -11.26 -10.18 -1.35
N ALA A 184 -12.17 -9.65 -2.14
CA ALA A 184 -12.05 -8.38 -2.86
C ALA A 184 -11.85 -7.18 -1.94
N LEU A 185 -12.40 -7.23 -0.72
CA LEU A 185 -12.20 -6.21 0.30
C LEU A 185 -10.80 -6.28 0.93
N LEU A 186 -10.34 -7.50 1.25
CA LEU A 186 -9.15 -7.73 2.09
C LEU A 186 -7.85 -7.95 1.31
N ALA A 187 -7.90 -8.57 0.13
CA ALA A 187 -6.74 -8.86 -0.71
C ALA A 187 -5.94 -7.59 -1.09
N PRO A 188 -6.60 -6.45 -1.45
CA PRO A 188 -5.88 -5.23 -1.79
C PRO A 188 -4.94 -4.72 -0.70
N LEU A 189 -5.19 -5.02 0.57
CA LEU A 189 -4.24 -4.65 1.63
C LEU A 189 -2.86 -5.28 1.39
N LEU A 190 -2.80 -6.57 1.03
CA LEU A 190 -1.54 -7.24 0.74
C LEU A 190 -0.93 -6.74 -0.57
N GLU A 191 -1.76 -6.65 -1.61
CA GLU A 191 -1.34 -6.25 -2.93
C GLU A 191 -0.74 -4.85 -2.92
N GLU A 192 -1.39 -3.88 -2.28
CA GLU A 192 -0.88 -2.52 -2.22
C GLU A 192 0.40 -2.44 -1.37
N ILE A 193 0.50 -3.16 -0.24
CA ILE A 193 1.75 -3.24 0.52
C ILE A 193 2.90 -3.74 -0.36
N PHE A 194 2.66 -4.81 -1.12
CA PHE A 194 3.69 -5.40 -1.96
C PHE A 194 4.05 -4.51 -3.15
N PHE A 195 3.06 -4.16 -3.97
CA PHE A 195 3.24 -3.49 -5.25
C PHE A 195 3.42 -1.98 -5.13
N ARG A 196 2.96 -1.32 -4.06
CA ARG A 196 2.99 0.16 -3.94
C ARG A 196 3.93 0.64 -2.85
N GLU A 197 4.47 -0.25 -2.02
CA GLU A 197 5.43 0.11 -0.98
C GLU A 197 6.72 -0.72 -1.04
N LEU A 198 6.64 -2.05 -0.96
CA LEU A 198 7.83 -2.90 -0.85
C LEU A 198 8.64 -2.96 -2.14
N LEU A 199 7.99 -3.32 -3.25
CA LEU A 199 8.67 -3.50 -4.53
C LEU A 199 9.18 -2.15 -5.07
N PRO A 200 8.38 -1.06 -5.15
CA PRO A 200 8.90 0.23 -5.58
C PRO A 200 9.99 0.77 -4.65
N GLY A 201 9.82 0.65 -3.33
CA GLY A 201 10.80 1.10 -2.35
C GLY A 201 12.10 0.31 -2.32
N SER A 202 12.27 -0.70 -3.18
CA SER A 202 13.54 -1.41 -3.40
C SER A 202 14.33 -0.86 -4.59
N VAL A 203 13.71 -0.05 -5.45
CA VAL A 203 14.29 0.42 -6.72
C VAL A 203 14.24 1.95 -6.81
N GLY A 204 15.40 2.57 -7.01
CA GLY A 204 15.54 4.02 -7.20
C GLY A 204 15.31 4.84 -5.93
N ARG A 205 15.27 6.17 -6.09
CA ARG A 205 14.96 7.13 -5.01
C ARG A 205 13.49 7.47 -5.00
N SER A 206 12.96 7.84 -3.83
CA SER A 206 11.61 8.40 -3.69
C SER A 206 11.37 9.52 -4.73
N PRO A 207 10.22 9.52 -5.42
CA PRO A 207 9.01 8.72 -5.20
C PRO A 207 9.01 7.35 -5.93
N HIS A 208 10.19 6.82 -6.29
CA HIS A 208 10.38 5.48 -6.82
C HIS A 208 9.69 5.21 -8.17
N PHE A 209 9.66 6.18 -9.08
CA PHE A 209 8.97 6.07 -10.38
C PHE A 209 9.33 4.79 -11.17
N ALA A 210 10.62 4.47 -11.29
CA ALA A 210 11.06 3.25 -11.98
C ALA A 210 10.58 1.98 -11.27
N GLY A 211 10.60 1.98 -9.93
CA GLY A 211 10.06 0.89 -9.12
C GLY A 211 8.55 0.72 -9.29
N HIS A 212 7.80 1.81 -9.36
CA HIS A 212 6.36 1.79 -9.63
C HIS A 212 6.04 1.28 -11.04
N LEU A 213 6.82 1.66 -12.05
CA LEU A 213 6.64 1.17 -13.42
C LEU A 213 6.88 -0.36 -13.49
N GLY A 214 8.00 -0.84 -12.94
CA GLY A 214 8.30 -2.27 -12.90
C GLY A 214 7.25 -3.06 -12.10
N SER A 215 6.78 -2.50 -10.99
CA SER A 215 5.71 -3.06 -10.18
C SER A 215 4.38 -3.16 -10.93
N ALA A 216 4.02 -2.14 -11.72
CA ALA A 216 2.80 -2.15 -12.51
C ALA A 216 2.82 -3.23 -13.61
N VAL A 217 3.97 -3.44 -14.26
CA VAL A 217 4.16 -4.53 -15.23
C VAL A 217 4.02 -5.89 -14.54
N LEU A 218 4.71 -6.09 -13.42
CA LEU A 218 4.62 -7.35 -12.68
C LEU A 218 3.18 -7.63 -12.19
N PHE A 219 2.49 -6.60 -11.69
CA PHE A 219 1.08 -6.70 -11.30
C PHE A 219 0.24 -7.20 -12.47
N ALA A 220 0.38 -6.60 -13.66
CA ALA A 220 -0.39 -7.01 -14.84
C ALA A 220 -0.11 -8.46 -15.27
N VAL A 221 1.16 -8.90 -15.23
CA VAL A 221 1.52 -10.29 -15.56
C VAL A 221 0.93 -11.29 -14.56
N LEU A 222 0.99 -10.98 -13.25
CA LEU A 222 0.51 -11.88 -12.20
C LEU A 222 -1.01 -12.01 -12.15
N HIS A 223 -1.74 -11.13 -12.84
CA HIS A 223 -3.18 -11.27 -13.04
C HIS A 223 -3.56 -12.20 -14.20
N LEU A 224 -2.56 -12.82 -14.86
CA LEU A 224 -2.75 -13.85 -15.88
C LEU A 224 -3.74 -13.45 -16.99
N PRO A 225 -3.47 -12.36 -17.73
CA PRO A 225 -4.39 -11.87 -18.75
C PRO A 225 -4.58 -12.89 -19.88
N VAL A 226 -5.80 -13.03 -20.37
CA VAL A 226 -6.15 -13.95 -21.47
C VAL A 226 -5.83 -13.39 -22.85
N ASP A 227 -5.68 -12.07 -22.96
CA ASP A 227 -5.32 -11.37 -24.20
C ASP A 227 -4.48 -10.10 -23.93
N GLY A 228 -3.99 -9.50 -25.01
CA GLY A 228 -3.17 -8.28 -24.94
C GLY A 228 -3.90 -7.05 -24.43
N TRP A 229 -5.21 -6.94 -24.64
CA TRP A 229 -6.00 -5.81 -24.14
C TRP A 229 -6.21 -5.90 -22.63
N GLN A 230 -6.51 -7.10 -22.13
CA GLN A 230 -6.64 -7.33 -20.71
C GLN A 230 -5.32 -7.05 -19.96
N PHE A 231 -4.17 -7.41 -20.55
CA PHE A 231 -2.86 -7.01 -20.03
C PHE A 231 -2.73 -5.48 -19.92
N VAL A 232 -3.11 -4.75 -20.97
CA VAL A 232 -3.06 -3.28 -20.98
C VAL A 232 -3.99 -2.69 -19.91
N TYR A 233 -5.20 -3.24 -19.73
CA TYR A 233 -6.12 -2.77 -18.70
C TYR A 233 -5.59 -3.03 -17.29
N TYR A 234 -5.01 -4.20 -17.00
CA TYR A 234 -4.35 -4.46 -15.72
C TYR A 234 -3.16 -3.54 -15.50
N LEU A 235 -2.36 -3.26 -16.53
CA LEU A 235 -1.24 -2.33 -16.45
C LEU A 235 -1.72 -0.91 -16.12
N MET A 236 -2.79 -0.44 -16.77
CA MET A 236 -3.39 0.87 -16.50
C MET A 236 -4.00 0.95 -15.10
N ALA A 237 -4.64 -0.13 -14.64
CA ALA A 237 -5.16 -0.21 -13.27
C ALA A 237 -4.01 -0.09 -12.26
N ALA A 238 -2.93 -0.82 -12.51
CA ALA A 238 -1.76 -0.82 -11.65
C ALA A 238 -1.02 0.54 -11.63
N ALA A 239 -0.95 1.20 -12.78
CA ALA A 239 -0.41 2.54 -12.93
C ALA A 239 -1.27 3.59 -12.21
N THR A 240 -2.60 3.47 -12.28
CA THR A 240 -3.54 4.36 -11.58
C THR A 240 -3.32 4.30 -10.06
N LEU A 241 -3.21 3.10 -9.50
CA LEU A 241 -2.92 2.91 -8.07
C LEU A 241 -1.52 3.39 -7.67
N SER A 242 -0.53 3.19 -8.55
CA SER A 242 0.82 3.73 -8.34
C SER A 242 0.84 5.26 -8.35
N LEU A 243 0.12 5.89 -9.28
CA LEU A 243 -0.02 7.35 -9.32
C LEU A 243 -0.72 7.87 -8.06
N LEU A 244 -1.79 7.20 -7.61
CA LEU A 244 -2.47 7.54 -6.36
C LEU A 244 -1.53 7.42 -5.15
N ARG A 245 -0.67 6.40 -5.09
CA ARG A 245 0.35 6.24 -4.05
C ARG A 245 1.37 7.38 -4.05
N ILE A 246 1.82 7.80 -5.24
CA ILE A 246 2.80 8.88 -5.42
C ILE A 246 2.18 10.23 -5.03
N LEU A 247 0.99 10.54 -5.54
CA LEU A 247 0.31 11.82 -5.31
C LEU A 247 -0.18 11.99 -3.87
N SER A 248 -0.70 10.92 -3.26
CA SER A 248 -1.18 10.98 -1.88
C SER A 248 -0.06 10.88 -0.84
N GLY A 249 1.09 10.33 -1.24
CA GLY A 249 2.24 10.10 -0.36
C GLY A 249 2.00 9.00 0.69
N ASN A 250 0.88 8.27 0.61
CA ASN A 250 0.52 7.22 1.57
C ASN A 250 -0.20 6.04 0.89
N LEU A 251 -0.34 4.95 1.63
CA LEU A 251 -0.91 3.68 1.15
C LEU A 251 -2.41 3.53 1.46
N LEU A 252 -2.97 4.34 2.37
CA LEU A 252 -4.39 4.29 2.71
C LEU A 252 -5.29 4.43 1.48
N TRP A 253 -5.02 5.43 0.63
CA TRP A 253 -5.87 5.69 -0.52
C TRP A 253 -5.78 4.62 -1.61
N PRO A 254 -4.60 4.15 -2.04
CA PRO A 254 -4.50 2.98 -2.91
C PRO A 254 -5.29 1.78 -2.39
N ILE A 255 -5.14 1.43 -1.11
CA ILE A 255 -5.88 0.30 -0.49
C ILE A 255 -7.38 0.55 -0.56
N ALA A 256 -7.84 1.70 -0.05
CA ALA A 256 -9.26 2.01 0.03
C ALA A 256 -9.93 2.07 -1.34
N VAL A 257 -9.27 2.70 -2.32
CA VAL A 257 -9.77 2.81 -3.69
C VAL A 257 -9.80 1.44 -4.37
N HIS A 258 -8.74 0.64 -4.20
CA HIS A 258 -8.66 -0.69 -4.77
C HIS A 258 -9.75 -1.61 -4.20
N SER A 259 -9.87 -1.70 -2.87
CA SER A 259 -10.93 -2.45 -2.21
C SER A 259 -12.32 -1.97 -2.63
N ALA A 260 -12.57 -0.66 -2.63
CA ALA A 260 -13.87 -0.11 -3.02
C ALA A 260 -14.21 -0.42 -4.48
N ALA A 261 -13.25 -0.31 -5.40
CA ALA A 261 -13.47 -0.56 -6.82
C ALA A 261 -13.75 -2.04 -7.09
N ASN A 262 -13.01 -2.96 -6.44
CA ASN A 262 -13.25 -4.41 -6.57
C ASN A 262 -14.63 -4.81 -6.06
N ILE A 263 -15.06 -4.24 -4.92
CA ILE A 263 -16.41 -4.49 -4.40
C ILE A 263 -17.45 -3.91 -5.34
N ALA A 264 -17.31 -2.64 -5.73
CA ALA A 264 -18.25 -2.01 -6.63
C ALA A 264 -18.38 -2.78 -7.96
N SER A 265 -17.27 -3.23 -8.55
CA SER A 265 -17.32 -4.03 -9.79
C SER A 265 -18.07 -5.34 -9.60
N LEU A 266 -17.81 -6.08 -8.51
CA LEU A 266 -18.51 -7.34 -8.22
C LEU A 266 -20.03 -7.15 -8.10
N TRP A 267 -20.47 -6.08 -7.45
CA TRP A 267 -21.90 -5.83 -7.20
C TRP A 267 -22.62 -5.17 -8.37
N ILE A 268 -21.94 -4.36 -9.19
CA ILE A 268 -22.51 -3.78 -10.42
C ILE A 268 -22.69 -4.85 -11.50
N MET A 269 -21.81 -5.85 -11.54
CA MET A 269 -21.85 -6.93 -12.53
C MET A 269 -22.71 -8.12 -12.12
N ARG A 270 -23.29 -8.07 -10.92
CA ARG A 270 -24.28 -9.04 -10.47
C ARG A 270 -25.59 -8.83 -11.22
#